data_AF-A0A7Y5NQ86-F1
#
_entry.id   AF-A0A7Y5NQ86-F1
#
_cell.length_a   1.000
_cell.length_b   1.000
_cell.length_c   1.000
_cell.angle_alpha   90.00
_cell.angle_beta   90.00
_cell.angle_gamma   90.00
#
_symmetry.space_group_name_H-M   'P 1'
#
loop_
_entity.id
_entity.type
_entity.pdbx_description
1 polymer ?
#
loop_
_entity_poly.entity_id
_entity_poly.type
_entity_poly.pdbx_seq_one_letter_code
_entity_poly.pdbx_strand_id
1 'polypeptide(L)'
;MHVASGPRDFVDRPAGRYLRLGSLVYWCFDLDLWGVSASGVPSAEDVARFVEVLELEATRISDPPYASLVDFRRITYVEPAAFTAWARHLEQRRQQRGRVRREVVVRPTDGLVASVLAGYAEVLSPVHPVSVEVDPLRALHALGRTDASVVLDAIETIGPASSHQRALDRLRENLVPPWEVHTLDGAARALGVSSRNLQRQLQNVGTTFQAEFLQARLRFAERKLEDADEKVGAIALDAGFATQAHFTKAFTQSAGLSPAAWRAAHRKARS
;
A
#
# COMPACT_ATOMS: atom_id res chain seq x y z
N MET A 1 11.36 0.79 -12.35
CA MET A 1 11.25 -0.29 -11.35
C MET A 1 10.03 -1.15 -11.67
N HIS A 2 10.00 -2.39 -11.18
CA HIS A 2 8.94 -3.36 -11.45
C HIS A 2 8.23 -3.81 -10.18
N VAL A 3 6.92 -4.06 -10.25
CA VAL A 3 6.22 -4.59 -9.09
C VAL A 3 6.72 -6.00 -8.77
N ALA A 4 6.83 -6.34 -7.50
CA ALA A 4 7.02 -7.70 -7.03
C ALA A 4 5.67 -8.43 -6.91
N SER A 5 5.66 -9.74 -7.10
CA SER A 5 4.44 -10.55 -7.01
C SER A 5 3.95 -10.76 -5.57
N GLY A 6 4.80 -10.49 -4.58
CA GLY A 6 4.47 -10.52 -3.16
C GLY A 6 5.70 -10.32 -2.26
N PRO A 7 5.50 -10.29 -0.93
CA PRO A 7 6.56 -10.01 0.05
C PRO A 7 7.82 -10.86 -0.11
N ARG A 8 7.68 -12.18 -0.27
CA ARG A 8 8.82 -13.08 -0.45
C ARG A 8 9.56 -12.85 -1.76
N ASP A 9 8.83 -12.72 -2.87
CA ASP A 9 9.42 -12.42 -4.19
C ASP A 9 10.18 -11.09 -4.20
N PHE A 10 9.70 -10.10 -3.45
CA PHE A 10 10.41 -8.84 -3.25
C PHE A 10 11.69 -9.02 -2.43
N VAL A 11 11.60 -9.61 -1.24
CA VAL A 11 12.74 -9.76 -0.33
C VAL A 11 13.82 -10.65 -0.94
N ASP A 12 13.48 -11.68 -1.69
CA ASP A 12 14.44 -12.57 -2.34
C ASP A 12 15.21 -11.85 -3.47
N ARG A 13 14.53 -10.97 -4.23
CA ARG A 13 15.07 -10.26 -5.39
C ARG A 13 14.68 -8.77 -5.39
N PRO A 14 15.22 -7.95 -4.48
CA PRO A 14 14.67 -6.62 -4.20
C PRO A 14 15.08 -5.55 -5.21
N ALA A 15 16.29 -5.65 -5.77
CA ALA A 15 16.85 -4.61 -6.65
C ALA A 15 15.95 -4.31 -7.86
N GLY A 16 15.65 -3.04 -8.06
CA GLY A 16 14.78 -2.54 -9.12
C GLY A 16 13.30 -2.88 -8.93
N ARG A 17 12.87 -3.30 -7.73
CA ARG A 17 11.49 -3.73 -7.46
C ARG A 17 10.77 -2.91 -6.40
N TYR A 18 9.45 -3.05 -6.34
CA TYR A 18 8.60 -2.49 -5.29
C TYR A 18 7.40 -3.36 -4.95
N LEU A 19 6.86 -3.17 -3.75
CA LEU A 19 5.62 -3.71 -3.25
C LEU A 19 4.63 -2.57 -2.98
N ARG A 20 3.37 -2.77 -3.36
CA ARG A 20 2.28 -1.86 -3.01
C ARG A 20 1.52 -2.45 -1.82
N LEU A 21 1.47 -1.69 -0.73
CA LEU A 21 0.91 -2.07 0.57
C LEU A 21 -0.17 -1.06 0.95
N GLY A 22 -1.21 -0.97 0.10
CA GLY A 22 -2.24 0.06 0.22
C GLY A 22 -1.72 1.44 -0.17
N SER A 23 -1.75 2.38 0.77
CA SER A 23 -1.24 3.76 0.57
C SER A 23 0.30 3.87 0.63
N LEU A 24 0.97 2.79 1.05
CA LEU A 24 2.42 2.66 1.12
C LEU A 24 2.94 1.92 -0.12
N VAL A 25 4.08 2.37 -0.63
CA VAL A 25 4.87 1.66 -1.63
C VAL A 25 6.25 1.46 -1.04
N TYR A 26 6.63 0.20 -0.80
CA TYR A 26 7.97 -0.14 -0.34
C TYR A 26 8.82 -0.58 -1.53
N TRP A 27 10.03 -0.07 -1.66
CA TRP A 27 10.79 -0.18 -2.89
C TRP A 27 12.29 -0.27 -2.63
N CYS A 28 13.00 -0.93 -3.55
CA CYS A 28 14.45 -1.05 -3.55
C CYS A 28 14.91 -0.67 -4.96
N PHE A 29 15.56 0.48 -5.09
CA PHE A 29 16.01 0.96 -6.40
C PHE A 29 17.21 0.12 -6.86
N ASP A 30 18.18 -0.04 -5.97
CA ASP A 30 19.30 -0.97 -6.02
C ASP A 30 19.61 -1.43 -4.59
N LEU A 31 20.58 -2.33 -4.41
CA LEU A 31 20.90 -2.87 -3.08
C LEU A 31 21.47 -1.83 -2.11
N ASP A 32 21.89 -0.66 -2.61
CA ASP A 32 22.41 0.45 -1.80
C ASP A 32 21.33 1.46 -1.38
N LEU A 33 20.17 1.46 -2.03
CA LEU A 33 19.07 2.37 -1.72
C LEU A 33 17.71 1.68 -1.69
N TRP A 34 17.14 1.68 -0.49
CA TRP A 34 15.81 1.22 -0.18
C TRP A 34 14.96 2.41 0.25
N GLY A 35 13.65 2.28 0.15
CA GLY A 35 12.78 3.33 0.64
C GLY A 35 11.32 2.95 0.69
N VAL A 36 10.56 3.80 1.36
CA VAL A 36 9.11 3.70 1.44
C VAL A 36 8.52 5.05 1.03
N SER A 37 7.51 5.02 0.18
CA SER A 37 6.73 6.19 -0.21
C SER A 37 5.30 6.03 0.29
N ALA A 38 4.77 7.04 0.95
CA ALA A 38 3.42 7.04 1.50
C ALA A 38 2.59 8.17 0.90
N SER A 39 1.27 8.01 0.89
CA SER A 39 0.36 9.06 0.44
C SER A 39 -1.00 9.02 1.10
N GLY A 40 -1.71 10.15 1.04
CA GLY A 40 -3.05 10.24 1.62
C GLY A 40 -3.01 9.94 3.11
N VAL A 41 -3.77 8.95 3.53
CA VAL A 41 -3.90 8.56 4.94
C VAL A 41 -3.48 7.10 5.11
N PRO A 42 -2.23 6.82 5.48
CA PRO A 42 -1.79 5.46 5.76
C PRO A 42 -2.52 4.86 6.95
N SER A 43 -3.14 3.71 6.73
CA SER A 43 -3.93 3.01 7.75
C SER A 43 -3.04 2.16 8.66
N ALA A 44 -3.57 1.75 9.82
CA ALA A 44 -2.90 0.78 10.67
C ALA A 44 -2.66 -0.57 9.96
N GLU A 45 -3.53 -0.95 9.02
CA GLU A 45 -3.38 -2.16 8.22
C GLU A 45 -2.24 -2.04 7.20
N ASP A 46 -2.12 -0.89 6.53
CA ASP A 46 -1.01 -0.61 5.61
C ASP A 46 0.34 -0.73 6.34
N VAL A 47 0.42 -0.15 7.56
CA VAL A 47 1.60 -0.25 8.43
C VAL A 47 1.86 -1.70 8.85
N ALA A 48 0.83 -2.46 9.24
CA ALA A 48 0.99 -3.86 9.63
C ALA A 48 1.57 -4.71 8.49
N ARG A 49 1.04 -4.58 7.26
CA ARG A 49 1.58 -5.27 6.07
C ARG A 49 3.01 -4.85 5.76
N PHE A 50 3.35 -3.58 5.98
CA PHE A 50 4.72 -3.10 5.81
C PHE A 50 5.68 -3.71 6.85
N VAL A 51 5.25 -3.78 8.11
CA VAL A 51 6.00 -4.46 9.18
C VAL A 51 6.29 -5.92 8.85
N GLU A 52 5.32 -6.67 8.31
CA GLU A 52 5.52 -8.06 7.88
C GLU A 52 6.64 -8.19 6.82
N VAL A 53 6.74 -7.24 5.90
CA VAL A 53 7.79 -7.22 4.89
C VAL A 53 9.16 -6.91 5.52
N LEU A 54 9.22 -5.95 6.45
CA LEU A 54 10.46 -5.63 7.17
C LEU A 54 10.96 -6.83 8.00
N GLU A 55 10.05 -7.63 8.56
CA GLU A 55 10.40 -8.86 9.27
C GLU A 55 11.02 -9.91 8.35
N LEU A 56 10.51 -10.05 7.13
CA LEU A 56 11.13 -10.89 6.11
C LEU A 56 12.50 -10.35 5.70
N GLU A 57 12.62 -9.04 5.50
CA GLU A 57 13.90 -8.39 5.16
C GLU A 57 14.96 -8.56 6.25
N ALA A 58 14.56 -8.60 7.53
CA ALA A 58 15.45 -8.81 8.66
C ALA A 58 16.21 -10.16 8.59
N THR A 59 15.73 -11.13 7.82
CA THR A 59 16.46 -12.38 7.55
C THR A 59 17.72 -12.17 6.70
N ARG A 60 17.84 -11.03 6.00
CA ARG A 60 18.99 -10.63 5.18
C ARG A 60 20.05 -9.89 6.00
N ILE A 61 20.25 -10.24 7.27
CA ILE A 61 21.13 -9.49 8.19
C ILE A 61 22.60 -9.44 7.74
N SER A 62 23.05 -10.44 6.97
CA SER A 62 24.43 -10.54 6.46
C SER A 62 24.69 -9.71 5.20
N ASP A 63 23.66 -9.14 4.59
CA ASP A 63 23.82 -8.31 3.40
C ASP A 63 24.46 -6.95 3.74
N PRO A 64 25.10 -6.28 2.76
CA PRO A 64 25.65 -4.96 2.95
C PRO A 64 24.65 -3.94 3.51
N PRO A 65 25.15 -2.91 4.25
CA PRO A 65 24.33 -1.83 4.75
C PRO A 65 23.89 -0.90 3.62
N TYR A 66 22.70 -0.31 3.74
CA TYR A 66 22.06 0.50 2.70
C TYR A 66 21.60 1.87 3.21
N ALA A 67 21.32 2.77 2.28
CA ALA A 67 20.67 4.06 2.53
C ALA A 67 19.13 3.90 2.46
N SER A 68 18.40 4.61 3.32
CA SER A 68 16.93 4.58 3.40
C SER A 68 16.34 5.94 3.01
N LEU A 69 15.36 5.96 2.11
CA LEU A 69 14.54 7.14 1.85
C LEU A 69 13.10 6.90 2.34
N VAL A 70 12.61 7.76 3.20
CA VAL A 70 11.22 7.74 3.68
C VAL A 70 10.49 8.93 3.08
N ASP A 71 9.73 8.72 2.01
CA ASP A 71 9.02 9.79 1.29
C ASP A 71 7.57 9.92 1.75
N PHE A 72 7.33 10.88 2.64
CA PHE A 72 6.04 11.20 3.23
C PHE A 72 5.46 12.54 2.73
N ARG A 73 6.05 13.13 1.69
CA ARG A 73 5.60 14.42 1.13
C ARG A 73 4.13 14.46 0.71
N ARG A 74 3.53 13.28 0.46
CA ARG A 74 2.15 13.12 0.00
C ARG A 74 1.19 12.63 1.08
N ILE A 75 1.64 12.47 2.33
CA ILE A 75 0.73 12.17 3.45
C ILE A 75 -0.08 13.43 3.76
N THR A 76 -1.40 13.28 3.84
CA THR A 76 -2.34 14.34 4.19
C THR A 76 -2.81 14.26 5.64
N TYR A 77 -2.74 13.08 6.25
CA TYR A 77 -3.08 12.85 7.65
C TYR A 77 -2.32 11.65 8.22
N VAL A 78 -1.93 11.76 9.49
CA VAL A 78 -1.32 10.66 10.24
C VAL A 78 -2.39 10.08 11.17
N GLU A 79 -2.89 8.90 10.84
CA GLU A 79 -3.86 8.22 11.70
C GLU A 79 -3.20 7.81 13.04
N PRO A 80 -3.79 8.14 14.21
CA PRO A 80 -3.19 7.82 15.50
C PRO A 80 -2.87 6.33 15.70
N ALA A 81 -3.75 5.45 15.21
CA ALA A 81 -3.56 4.00 15.29
C ALA A 81 -2.37 3.54 14.43
N ALA A 82 -2.25 4.06 13.20
CA ALA A 82 -1.13 3.78 12.31
C ALA A 82 0.20 4.28 12.88
N PHE A 83 0.22 5.49 13.45
CA PHE A 83 1.39 6.05 14.12
C PHE A 83 1.82 5.21 15.31
N THR A 84 0.87 4.79 16.15
CA THR A 84 1.14 3.95 17.32
C THR A 84 1.70 2.59 16.92
N ALA A 85 1.13 1.96 15.88
CA ALA A 85 1.62 0.69 15.35
C ALA A 85 3.06 0.82 14.84
N TRP A 86 3.34 1.89 14.08
CA TRP A 86 4.67 2.17 13.54
C TRP A 86 5.70 2.45 14.64
N ALA A 87 5.39 3.34 15.58
CA ALA A 87 6.27 3.69 16.70
C ALA A 87 6.63 2.46 17.55
N ARG A 88 5.63 1.62 17.89
CA ARG A 88 5.84 0.38 18.64
C ARG A 88 6.80 -0.56 17.91
N HIS A 89 6.65 -0.73 16.60
CA HIS A 89 7.56 -1.57 15.81
C HIS A 89 8.99 -1.03 15.85
N LEU A 90 9.15 0.29 15.65
CA LEU A 90 10.46 0.95 15.69
C LEU A 90 11.17 0.79 17.04
N GLU A 91 10.43 0.91 18.15
CA GLU A 91 10.96 0.70 19.50
C GLU A 91 11.41 -0.75 19.71
N GLN A 92 10.57 -1.72 19.39
CA GLN A 92 10.85 -3.15 19.59
C GLN A 92 12.06 -3.66 18.78
N ARG A 93 12.34 -3.03 17.64
CA ARG A 93 13.40 -3.43 16.71
C ARG A 93 14.53 -2.42 16.62
N ARG A 94 14.62 -1.47 17.56
CA ARG A 94 15.67 -0.44 17.62
C ARG A 94 17.08 -1.01 17.50
N GLN A 95 17.36 -2.17 18.12
CA GLN A 95 18.67 -2.84 18.07
C GLN A 95 18.90 -3.69 16.81
N GLN A 96 17.87 -3.93 15.99
CA GLN A 96 17.91 -4.84 14.85
C GLN A 96 17.90 -4.13 13.48
N ARG A 97 17.69 -2.80 13.44
CA ARG A 97 17.84 -1.97 12.22
C ARG A 97 19.31 -1.74 11.81
N GLY A 98 20.21 -2.68 12.08
CA GLY A 98 21.67 -2.53 11.97
C GLY A 98 22.22 -2.36 10.56
N ARG A 99 21.41 -2.60 9.51
CA ARG A 99 21.82 -2.43 8.10
C ARG A 99 21.54 -1.05 7.53
N VAL A 100 20.68 -0.24 8.17
CA VAL A 100 20.41 1.12 7.68
C VAL A 100 21.60 2.02 8.06
N ARG A 101 22.38 2.45 7.07
CA ARG A 101 23.56 3.30 7.26
C ARG A 101 23.18 4.76 7.52
N ARG A 102 22.15 5.25 6.83
CA ARG A 102 21.60 6.60 6.94
C ARG A 102 20.19 6.60 6.38
N GLU A 103 19.31 7.40 6.97
CA GLU A 103 17.95 7.60 6.48
C GLU A 103 17.68 9.09 6.26
N VAL A 104 16.93 9.41 5.20
CA VAL A 104 16.40 10.75 5.00
C VAL A 104 14.89 10.66 4.88
N VAL A 105 14.19 11.46 5.69
CA VAL A 105 12.74 11.58 5.65
C VAL A 105 12.38 12.81 4.82
N VAL A 106 11.60 12.63 3.77
CA VAL A 106 11.06 13.73 2.97
C VAL A 106 9.65 14.04 3.45
N ARG A 107 9.41 15.24 3.95
CA ARG A 107 8.13 15.64 4.55
C ARG A 107 7.38 16.69 3.72
N PRO A 108 6.07 16.87 3.94
CA PRO A 108 5.34 18.01 3.37
C PRO A 108 5.95 19.34 3.84
N THR A 109 5.75 20.40 3.05
CA THR A 109 6.34 21.72 3.31
C THR A 109 5.73 22.40 4.54
N ASP A 110 4.42 22.24 4.74
CA ASP A 110 3.62 22.99 5.71
C ASP A 110 2.48 22.16 6.31
N GLY A 111 1.80 22.74 7.31
CA GLY A 111 0.67 22.12 8.02
C GLY A 111 1.07 21.22 9.21
N LEU A 112 0.06 20.75 9.95
CA LEU A 112 0.24 19.96 11.16
C LEU A 112 1.05 18.67 10.91
N VAL A 113 0.81 17.98 9.79
CA VAL A 113 1.53 16.78 9.41
C VAL A 113 3.03 17.07 9.20
N ALA A 114 3.36 18.19 8.54
CA ALA A 114 4.75 18.60 8.36
C ALA A 114 5.45 18.88 9.70
N SER A 115 4.74 19.43 10.68
CA SER A 115 5.25 19.67 12.04
C SER A 115 5.49 18.37 12.80
N VAL A 116 4.54 17.42 12.75
CA VAL A 116 4.70 16.10 13.38
C VAL A 116 5.90 15.35 12.78
N LEU A 117 6.05 15.37 11.45
CA LEU A 117 7.17 14.72 10.78
C LEU A 117 8.51 15.43 10.96
N ALA A 118 8.52 16.74 11.24
CA ALA A 118 9.77 17.44 11.58
C ALA A 118 10.38 16.88 12.88
N GLY A 119 9.54 16.52 13.86
CA GLY A 119 9.96 15.90 15.12
C GLY A 119 10.30 14.40 15.02
N TYR A 120 10.21 13.80 13.83
CA TYR A 120 10.36 12.34 13.63
C TYR A 120 11.64 11.78 14.26
N ALA A 121 12.79 12.41 13.99
CA ALA A 121 14.08 11.93 14.48
C ALA A 121 14.24 12.11 15.99
N GLU A 122 13.65 13.16 16.58
CA GLU A 122 13.72 13.42 18.02
C GLU A 122 12.88 12.41 18.81
N VAL A 123 11.67 12.14 18.34
CA VAL A 123 10.73 11.21 18.99
C VAL A 123 11.21 9.77 18.93
N LEU A 124 11.76 9.36 17.78
CA LEU A 124 12.17 7.96 17.56
C LEU A 124 13.62 7.69 17.97
N SER A 125 14.42 8.75 18.19
CA SER A 125 15.83 8.69 18.62
C SER A 125 16.65 7.64 17.85
N PRO A 126 16.66 7.60 16.51
CA PRO A 126 17.11 6.45 15.73
C PRO A 126 18.58 6.02 16.01
N VAL A 127 18.87 4.73 15.81
CA VAL A 127 20.23 4.15 15.97
C VAL A 127 21.20 4.48 14.83
N HIS A 128 20.70 5.09 13.76
CA HIS A 128 21.47 5.55 12.61
C HIS A 128 21.19 7.04 12.37
N PRO A 129 22.08 7.76 11.64
CA PRO A 129 21.83 9.15 11.29
C PRO A 129 20.56 9.31 10.48
N VAL A 130 19.68 10.21 10.92
CA VAL A 130 18.44 10.59 10.24
C VAL A 130 18.44 12.10 10.01
N SER A 131 18.12 12.53 8.80
CA SER A 131 17.82 13.93 8.52
C SER A 131 16.44 14.07 7.87
N VAL A 132 15.89 15.28 7.93
CA VAL A 132 14.58 15.59 7.38
C VAL A 132 14.75 16.64 6.29
N GLU A 133 14.18 16.37 5.13
CA GLU A 133 14.22 17.25 3.96
C GLU A 133 12.80 17.56 3.48
N VAL A 134 12.66 18.65 2.74
CA VAL A 134 11.41 18.99 2.03
C VAL A 134 11.55 18.64 0.55
N ASP A 135 12.74 18.83 -0.02
CA ASP A 135 13.02 18.56 -1.42
C ASP A 135 13.56 17.12 -1.59
N PRO A 136 12.88 16.27 -2.38
CA PRO A 136 13.34 14.90 -2.62
C PRO A 136 14.71 14.81 -3.33
N LEU A 137 15.06 15.76 -4.19
CA LEU A 137 16.35 15.73 -4.89
C LEU A 137 17.49 16.00 -3.91
N ARG A 138 17.30 16.97 -3.01
CA ARG A 138 18.23 17.20 -1.90
C ARG A 138 18.35 15.99 -0.98
N ALA A 139 17.22 15.35 -0.67
CA ALA A 139 17.21 14.12 0.12
C ALA A 139 18.06 13.01 -0.52
N LEU A 140 17.86 12.76 -1.82
CA LEU A 140 18.62 11.75 -2.56
C LEU A 140 20.12 12.09 -2.63
N HIS A 141 20.47 13.36 -2.84
CA HIS A 141 21.87 13.79 -2.78
C HIS A 141 22.47 13.64 -1.37
N ALA A 142 21.73 13.90 -0.30
CA ALA A 142 22.17 13.69 1.08
C ALA A 142 22.41 12.20 1.42
N LEU A 143 21.72 11.30 0.72
CA LEU A 143 21.97 9.85 0.74
C LEU A 143 23.18 9.42 -0.10
N GLY A 144 23.79 10.34 -0.85
CA GLY A 144 24.97 10.10 -1.68
C GLY A 144 24.68 9.70 -3.12
N ARG A 145 23.44 9.88 -3.60
CA ARG A 145 23.05 9.53 -4.98
C ARG A 145 23.54 10.59 -5.97
N THR A 146 24.34 10.17 -6.94
CA THR A 146 24.73 10.98 -8.10
C THR A 146 23.67 10.96 -9.20
N ASP A 147 22.85 9.91 -9.23
CA ASP A 147 21.74 9.67 -10.15
C ASP A 147 20.37 10.07 -9.57
N ALA A 148 20.36 11.05 -8.65
CA ALA A 148 19.18 11.47 -7.89
C ALA A 148 17.94 11.72 -8.76
N SER A 149 18.08 12.38 -9.91
CA SER A 149 16.96 12.63 -10.82
C SER A 149 16.36 11.33 -11.39
N VAL A 150 17.19 10.36 -11.76
CA VAL A 150 16.73 9.05 -12.27
C VAL A 150 15.99 8.27 -11.19
N VAL A 151 16.51 8.29 -9.96
CA VAL A 151 15.87 7.66 -8.81
C VAL A 151 14.52 8.33 -8.51
N LEU A 152 14.48 9.66 -8.51
CA LEU A 152 13.24 10.40 -8.26
C LEU A 152 12.19 10.10 -9.33
N ASP A 153 12.56 10.11 -10.61
CA ASP A 153 11.65 9.75 -11.70
C ASP A 153 11.12 8.32 -11.51
N ALA A 154 11.96 7.38 -11.10
CA ALA A 154 11.52 6.02 -10.80
C ALA A 154 10.51 5.97 -9.64
N ILE A 155 10.75 6.71 -8.55
CA ILE A 155 9.83 6.81 -7.40
C ILE A 155 8.49 7.43 -7.83
N GLU A 156 8.53 8.49 -8.64
CA GLU A 156 7.33 9.16 -9.16
C GLU A 156 6.50 8.23 -10.06
N THR A 157 7.14 7.36 -10.85
CA THR A 157 6.42 6.39 -11.70
C THR A 157 5.71 5.26 -10.95
N ILE A 158 6.19 4.91 -9.76
CA ILE A 158 5.58 3.87 -8.90
C ILE A 158 4.64 4.47 -7.86
N GLY A 159 4.70 5.79 -7.67
CA GLY A 159 3.92 6.51 -6.68
C GLY A 159 2.39 6.51 -6.95
N PRO A 160 1.63 7.03 -5.98
CA PRO A 160 0.17 7.10 -6.02
C PRO A 160 -0.36 8.14 -7.02
N ALA A 161 0.47 9.10 -7.44
CA ALA A 161 0.18 10.01 -8.54
C ALA A 161 0.63 9.44 -9.91
N SER A 162 0.99 8.16 -10.00
CA SER A 162 1.38 7.55 -11.28
C SER A 162 0.18 7.41 -12.22
N SER A 163 0.46 7.39 -13.53
CA SER A 163 -0.56 7.07 -14.54
C SER A 163 -1.19 5.69 -14.32
N HIS A 164 -0.42 4.75 -13.76
CA HIS A 164 -0.88 3.42 -13.40
C HIS A 164 -1.90 3.45 -12.25
N GLN A 165 -1.64 4.23 -11.19
CA GLN A 165 -2.57 4.39 -10.07
C GLN A 165 -3.86 5.08 -10.52
N ARG A 166 -3.77 6.14 -11.33
CA ARG A 166 -4.96 6.78 -11.92
C ARG A 166 -5.81 5.81 -12.75
N ALA A 167 -5.18 4.90 -13.50
CA ALA A 167 -5.90 3.88 -14.26
C ALA A 167 -6.61 2.88 -13.34
N LEU A 168 -5.98 2.50 -12.23
CA LEU A 168 -6.58 1.65 -11.20
C LEU A 168 -7.78 2.34 -10.51
N ASP A 169 -7.66 3.62 -10.16
CA ASP A 169 -8.74 4.36 -9.52
C ASP A 169 -9.94 4.50 -10.47
N ARG A 170 -9.70 4.89 -11.73
CA ARG A 170 -10.74 4.90 -12.77
C ARG A 170 -11.35 3.51 -13.00
N LEU A 171 -10.56 2.43 -12.96
CA LEU A 171 -11.10 1.08 -13.03
C LEU A 171 -12.07 0.84 -11.87
N ARG A 172 -11.66 1.13 -10.64
CA ARG A 172 -12.47 0.92 -9.42
C ARG A 172 -13.78 1.71 -9.46
N GLU A 173 -13.77 2.92 -10.01
CA GLU A 173 -14.98 3.73 -10.24
C GLU A 173 -15.98 3.06 -11.21
N ASN A 174 -15.48 2.26 -12.16
CA ASN A 174 -16.32 1.53 -13.12
C ASN A 174 -16.73 0.12 -12.62
N LEU A 175 -16.07 -0.40 -11.58
CA LEU A 175 -16.40 -1.70 -10.99
C LEU A 175 -17.49 -1.55 -9.92
N VAL A 176 -18.71 -1.28 -10.38
CA VAL A 176 -19.89 -1.06 -9.54
C VAL A 176 -21.08 -1.91 -10.01
N PRO A 177 -22.04 -2.26 -9.13
CA PRO A 177 -23.30 -2.90 -9.53
C PRO A 177 -24.05 -2.05 -10.57
N PRO A 178 -24.75 -2.66 -11.56
CA PRO A 178 -25.05 -4.09 -11.68
C PRO A 178 -23.94 -4.94 -12.35
N TRP A 179 -22.67 -4.52 -12.27
CA TRP A 179 -21.50 -5.29 -12.73
C TRP A 179 -21.46 -5.53 -14.24
N GLU A 180 -21.96 -4.57 -15.03
CA GLU A 180 -21.91 -4.64 -16.50
C GLU A 180 -20.46 -4.79 -17.00
N VAL A 181 -19.52 -4.14 -16.32
CA VAL A 181 -18.08 -4.28 -16.55
C VAL A 181 -17.53 -5.44 -15.72
N HIS A 182 -17.58 -6.65 -16.29
CA HIS A 182 -17.11 -7.88 -15.64
C HIS A 182 -15.98 -8.60 -16.42
N THR A 183 -15.45 -7.98 -17.47
CA THR A 183 -14.32 -8.48 -18.25
C THR A 183 -13.23 -7.42 -18.41
N LEU A 184 -11.98 -7.85 -18.59
CA LEU A 184 -10.85 -6.94 -18.86
C LEU A 184 -11.11 -6.09 -20.12
N ASP A 185 -11.65 -6.70 -21.18
CA ASP A 185 -11.95 -6.00 -22.44
C ASP A 185 -13.07 -4.97 -22.27
N GLY A 186 -14.11 -5.31 -21.51
CA GLY A 186 -15.18 -4.36 -21.17
C GLY A 186 -14.64 -3.18 -20.37
N ALA A 187 -13.79 -3.44 -19.38
CA ALA A 187 -13.17 -2.40 -18.57
C ALA A 187 -12.22 -1.52 -19.38
N ALA A 188 -11.40 -2.12 -20.24
CA ALA A 188 -10.50 -1.38 -21.13
C ALA A 188 -11.27 -0.44 -22.06
N ARG A 189 -12.38 -0.93 -22.63
CA ARG A 189 -13.29 -0.13 -23.47
C ARG A 189 -13.90 1.04 -22.70
N ALA A 190 -14.41 0.80 -21.49
CA ALA A 190 -14.98 1.85 -20.62
C ALA A 190 -13.94 2.94 -20.27
N LEU A 191 -12.67 2.55 -20.14
CA LEU A 191 -11.57 3.46 -19.81
C LEU A 191 -10.93 4.15 -21.03
N GLY A 192 -11.31 3.76 -22.26
CA GLY A 192 -10.72 4.30 -23.49
C GLY A 192 -9.28 3.83 -23.75
N VAL A 193 -8.93 2.63 -23.29
CA VAL A 193 -7.58 2.03 -23.47
C VAL A 193 -7.67 0.63 -24.07
N SER A 194 -6.56 0.11 -24.58
CA SER A 194 -6.51 -1.30 -25.00
C SER A 194 -6.38 -2.23 -23.79
N SER A 195 -6.91 -3.46 -23.90
CA SER A 195 -6.85 -4.47 -22.83
C SER A 195 -5.42 -4.79 -22.41
N ARG A 196 -4.49 -4.84 -23.37
CA ARG A 196 -3.06 -5.02 -23.10
C ARG A 196 -2.47 -3.86 -22.29
N ASN A 197 -2.89 -2.62 -22.57
CA ASN A 197 -2.44 -1.47 -21.80
C ASN A 197 -3.01 -1.52 -20.38
N LEU A 198 -4.33 -1.74 -20.23
CA LEU A 198 -4.96 -1.85 -18.92
C LEU A 198 -4.33 -2.98 -18.09
N GLN A 199 -4.13 -4.17 -18.68
CA GLN A 199 -3.49 -5.29 -17.99
C GLN A 199 -2.08 -4.94 -17.51
N ARG A 200 -1.28 -4.30 -18.35
CA ARG A 200 0.07 -3.83 -17.97
C ARG A 200 -0.01 -2.77 -16.87
N GLN A 201 -0.96 -1.84 -16.92
CA GLN A 201 -1.14 -0.83 -15.88
C GLN A 201 -1.51 -1.46 -14.53
N LEU A 202 -2.40 -2.46 -14.53
CA LEU A 202 -2.78 -3.21 -13.34
C LEU A 202 -1.60 -4.03 -12.79
N GLN A 203 -0.84 -4.68 -13.67
CA GLN A 203 0.41 -5.34 -13.29
C GLN A 203 1.37 -4.33 -12.65
N ASN A 204 1.56 -3.15 -13.22
CA ASN A 204 2.42 -2.10 -12.64
C ASN A 204 1.89 -1.54 -11.31
N VAL A 205 0.68 -1.85 -10.86
CA VAL A 205 0.24 -1.54 -9.50
C VAL A 205 0.14 -2.77 -8.59
N GLY A 206 0.57 -3.93 -9.07
CA GLY A 206 0.61 -5.17 -8.28
C GLY A 206 -0.71 -5.91 -8.22
N THR A 207 -1.61 -5.69 -9.18
CA THR A 207 -2.94 -6.31 -9.19
C THR A 207 -3.30 -6.90 -10.55
N THR A 208 -4.47 -7.52 -10.60
CA THR A 208 -5.10 -8.01 -11.83
C THR A 208 -6.53 -7.54 -11.89
N PHE A 209 -7.12 -7.55 -13.09
CA PHE A 209 -8.53 -7.20 -13.26
C PHE A 209 -9.44 -8.09 -12.39
N GLN A 210 -9.16 -9.40 -12.35
CA GLN A 210 -9.94 -10.37 -11.58
C GLN A 210 -9.84 -10.10 -10.07
N ALA A 211 -8.65 -9.74 -9.58
CA ALA A 211 -8.45 -9.38 -8.18
C ALA A 211 -9.23 -8.10 -7.81
N GLU A 212 -9.13 -7.04 -8.62
CA GLU A 212 -9.87 -5.80 -8.39
C GLU A 212 -11.39 -5.99 -8.48
N PHE A 213 -11.85 -6.82 -9.42
CA PHE A 213 -13.28 -7.11 -9.56
C PHE A 213 -13.82 -7.92 -8.39
N LEU A 214 -13.07 -8.93 -7.92
CA LEU A 214 -13.43 -9.66 -6.70
C LEU A 214 -13.51 -8.71 -5.50
N GLN A 215 -12.49 -7.87 -5.33
CA GLN A 215 -12.44 -6.91 -4.22
C GLN A 215 -13.57 -5.87 -4.27
N ALA A 216 -13.95 -5.40 -5.46
CA ALA A 216 -15.10 -4.51 -5.63
C ALA A 216 -16.42 -5.17 -5.17
N ARG A 217 -16.61 -6.44 -5.54
CA ARG A 217 -17.80 -7.22 -5.15
C ARG A 217 -17.85 -7.49 -3.66
N LEU A 218 -16.71 -7.76 -3.02
CA LEU A 218 -16.62 -7.94 -1.57
C LEU A 218 -16.88 -6.63 -0.81
N ARG A 219 -16.30 -5.50 -1.22
CA ARG A 219 -16.59 -4.17 -0.65
C ARG A 219 -18.05 -3.75 -0.78
N PHE A 220 -18.71 -4.16 -1.86
CA PHE A 220 -20.15 -3.97 -1.99
C PHE A 220 -20.92 -4.81 -0.98
N ALA A 221 -20.54 -6.09 -0.81
CA ALA A 221 -21.17 -6.98 0.16
C ALA A 221 -20.96 -6.53 1.61
N GLU A 222 -19.76 -6.04 1.99
CA GLU A 222 -19.47 -5.46 3.31
C GLU A 222 -20.47 -4.35 3.65
N ARG A 223 -20.60 -3.35 2.78
CA ARG A 223 -21.57 -2.25 2.95
C ARG A 223 -23.00 -2.75 3.08
N LYS A 224 -23.43 -3.69 2.22
CA LYS A 224 -24.75 -4.32 2.31
C LYS A 224 -24.97 -5.09 3.62
N LEU A 225 -23.95 -5.77 4.15
CA LEU A 225 -24.03 -6.51 5.41
C LEU A 225 -24.15 -5.57 6.62
N GLU A 226 -23.58 -4.37 6.53
CA GLU A 226 -23.62 -3.32 7.57
C GLU A 226 -24.95 -2.56 7.58
N ASP A 227 -25.51 -2.28 6.40
CA ASP A 227 -26.67 -1.40 6.26
C ASP A 227 -28.01 -2.13 6.12
N ALA A 228 -28.02 -3.44 5.78
CA ALA A 228 -29.25 -4.17 5.49
C ALA A 228 -29.42 -5.47 6.29
N ASP A 229 -30.68 -5.74 6.67
CA ASP A 229 -31.15 -7.02 7.23
C ASP A 229 -31.39 -8.08 6.15
N GLU A 230 -30.95 -7.81 4.93
CA GLU A 230 -31.10 -8.67 3.77
C GLU A 230 -30.44 -10.05 3.99
N LYS A 231 -31.02 -11.11 3.41
CA LYS A 231 -30.47 -12.46 3.56
C LYS A 231 -29.09 -12.54 2.89
N VAL A 232 -28.14 -13.24 3.53
CA VAL A 232 -26.76 -13.40 3.02
C VAL A 232 -26.74 -13.94 1.59
N GLY A 233 -27.66 -14.84 1.24
CA GLY A 233 -27.79 -15.36 -0.13
C GLY A 233 -28.23 -14.32 -1.16
N ALA A 234 -29.09 -13.36 -0.78
CA ALA A 234 -29.50 -12.27 -1.68
C ALA A 234 -28.35 -11.27 -1.88
N ILE A 235 -27.64 -10.92 -0.80
CA ILE A 235 -26.41 -10.09 -0.89
C ILE A 235 -25.37 -10.76 -1.79
N ALA A 236 -25.22 -12.09 -1.72
CA ALA A 236 -24.29 -12.82 -2.59
C ALA A 236 -24.66 -12.65 -4.08
N LEU A 237 -25.95 -12.74 -4.43
CA LEU A 237 -26.43 -12.54 -5.79
C LEU A 237 -26.24 -11.11 -6.25
N ASP A 238 -26.59 -10.12 -5.42
CA ASP A 238 -26.39 -8.69 -5.71
C ASP A 238 -24.90 -8.36 -5.90
N ALA A 239 -24.03 -8.99 -5.13
CA ALA A 239 -22.59 -8.90 -5.26
C ALA A 239 -22.04 -9.67 -6.48
N GLY A 240 -22.89 -10.27 -7.31
CA GLY A 240 -22.53 -10.96 -8.55
C GLY A 240 -21.99 -12.38 -8.37
N PHE A 241 -22.16 -13.01 -7.20
CA PHE A 241 -21.76 -14.41 -6.98
C PHE A 241 -22.85 -15.38 -7.45
N ALA A 242 -22.43 -16.43 -8.16
CA ALA A 242 -23.35 -17.48 -8.61
C ALA A 242 -23.97 -18.28 -7.45
N THR A 243 -23.26 -18.42 -6.32
CA THR A 243 -23.73 -19.16 -5.15
C THR A 243 -23.31 -18.50 -3.85
N GLN A 244 -24.14 -18.64 -2.81
CA GLN A 244 -23.83 -18.19 -1.46
C GLN A 244 -22.58 -18.88 -0.88
N ALA A 245 -22.36 -20.16 -1.22
CA ALA A 245 -21.20 -20.91 -0.75
C ALA A 245 -19.88 -20.32 -1.28
N HIS A 246 -19.83 -19.99 -2.58
CA HIS A 246 -18.67 -19.34 -3.18
C HIS A 246 -18.43 -17.95 -2.56
N PHE A 247 -19.49 -17.16 -2.41
CA PHE A 247 -19.43 -15.86 -1.73
C PHE A 247 -18.86 -15.98 -0.32
N THR A 248 -19.40 -16.89 0.49
CA THR A 248 -19.01 -17.06 1.90
C THR A 248 -17.54 -17.42 2.02
N LYS A 249 -17.05 -18.32 1.17
CA LYS A 249 -15.62 -18.69 1.14
C LYS A 249 -14.75 -17.49 0.79
N ALA A 250 -15.06 -16.78 -0.30
CA ALA A 250 -14.27 -15.63 -0.74
C ALA A 250 -14.30 -14.47 0.29
N PHE A 251 -15.48 -14.18 0.85
CA PHE A 251 -15.65 -13.17 1.88
C PHE A 251 -14.84 -13.50 3.13
N THR A 252 -14.96 -14.72 3.65
CA THR A 252 -14.23 -15.15 4.85
C THR A 252 -12.71 -15.12 4.64
N GLN A 253 -12.24 -15.50 3.46
CA GLN A 253 -10.82 -15.42 3.12
C GLN A 253 -10.30 -13.98 3.08
N SER A 254 -11.12 -13.03 2.65
CA SER A 254 -10.73 -11.62 2.53
C SER A 254 -10.88 -10.85 3.85
N ALA A 255 -12.01 -11.02 4.54
CA ALA A 255 -12.38 -10.23 5.71
C ALA A 255 -12.00 -10.91 7.04
N GLY A 256 -11.52 -12.16 7.01
CA GLY A 256 -11.20 -12.96 8.21
C GLY A 256 -12.40 -13.48 9.00
N LEU A 257 -13.62 -12.99 8.71
CA LEU A 257 -14.87 -13.37 9.36
C LEU A 257 -15.90 -13.84 8.34
N SER A 258 -16.81 -14.73 8.75
CA SER A 258 -17.96 -15.08 7.91
C SER A 258 -18.90 -13.88 7.74
N PRO A 259 -19.70 -13.79 6.65
CA PRO A 259 -20.65 -12.70 6.43
C PRO A 259 -21.62 -12.48 7.61
N ALA A 260 -22.06 -13.56 8.25
CA ALA A 260 -22.94 -13.50 9.42
C ALA A 260 -22.22 -12.93 10.66
N ALA A 261 -20.97 -13.35 10.89
CA ALA A 261 -20.14 -12.85 11.99
C ALA A 261 -19.78 -11.37 11.78
N TRP A 262 -19.44 -10.97 10.55
CA TRP A 262 -19.22 -9.57 10.17
C TRP A 262 -20.41 -8.69 10.54
N ARG A 263 -21.61 -9.06 10.08
CA ARG A 263 -22.85 -8.36 10.40
C ARG A 263 -23.09 -8.25 11.92
N ALA A 264 -22.90 -9.33 12.66
CA ALA A 264 -23.10 -9.34 14.11
C ALA A 264 -22.13 -8.38 14.82
N ALA A 265 -20.86 -8.36 14.41
CA ALA A 265 -19.85 -7.47 14.96
C ALA A 265 -20.19 -6.00 14.73
N HIS A 266 -20.60 -5.63 13.51
CA HIS A 266 -20.92 -4.24 13.16
C HIS A 266 -22.25 -3.74 13.77
N ARG A 267 -23.23 -4.62 14.01
CA ARG A 267 -24.44 -4.25 14.75
C ARG A 267 -24.15 -3.95 16.22
N LYS A 268 -23.29 -4.74 16.86
CA LYS A 268 -22.89 -4.53 18.25
C LYS A 268 -22.13 -3.22 18.45
N ALA A 269 -21.40 -2.75 17.43
CA ALA A 269 -20.72 -1.46 17.47
C ALA A 269 -21.67 -0.25 17.31
N ARG A 270 -22.88 -0.46 16.77
CA ARG A 270 -23.91 0.59 16.59
C ARG A 270 -24.93 0.66 17.75
N SER A 271 -24.92 -0.31 18.68
CA SER A 271 -25.79 -0.37 19.87
C SER A 271 -25.08 0.11 21.13
#